data_AF-A0A836QM88-F1
#
_entry.id   AF-A0A836QM88-F1
#
_cell.length_a   1.000
_cell.length_b   1.000
_cell.length_c   1.000
_cell.angle_alpha   90.00
_cell.angle_beta   90.00
_cell.angle_gamma   90.00
#
_symmetry.space_group_name_H-M   'P 1'
#
loop_
_entity.id
_entity.type
_entity.pdbx_description
1 polymer ?
#
loop_
_entity_poly.entity_id
_entity_poly.type
_entity_poly.pdbx_seq_one_letter_code
_entity_poly.pdbx_strand_id
1 'polypeptide(L)'
;MIDQTDKRKDCASTWFFQLRDRLCAVFEDIESELAAGPNVELPPGKFDRTSWDREGGGGGEISVMRGRVFEKVGVNISTVKGKFSDQFRGQIPGTEESSSFWASGISVVAHMWSPLVPVAHMNTRYIVTGRSWFG
;
A
#
# COMPACT_ATOMS: atom_id res chain seq x y z
N MET A 1 10.13 -20.50 20.86
CA MET A 1 10.25 -20.68 19.40
C MET A 1 9.34 -19.66 18.74
N ILE A 2 9.86 -18.79 17.87
CA ILE A 2 9.00 -17.86 17.10
C ILE A 2 8.21 -18.69 16.08
N ASP A 3 6.89 -18.56 16.09
CA ASP A 3 5.98 -19.20 15.13
C ASP A 3 6.40 -18.83 13.70
N GLN A 4 6.46 -19.82 12.80
CA GLN A 4 6.77 -19.58 11.38
C GLN A 4 5.79 -18.57 10.76
N THR A 5 4.55 -18.54 11.23
CA THR A 5 3.54 -17.59 10.76
C THR A 5 3.93 -16.15 11.10
N ASP A 6 4.43 -15.91 12.32
CA ASP A 6 4.84 -14.56 12.75
C ASP A 6 6.06 -14.08 11.96
N LYS A 7 7.04 -14.95 11.69
CA LYS A 7 8.16 -14.61 10.79
C LYS A 7 7.70 -14.18 9.40
N ARG A 8 6.68 -14.84 8.84
CA ARG A 8 6.11 -14.49 7.53
C ARG A 8 5.37 -13.15 7.57
N LYS A 9 4.62 -12.87 8.64
CA LYS A 9 3.94 -11.57 8.84
C LYS A 9 4.97 -10.43 8.87
N ASP A 10 6.02 -10.59 9.66
CA ASP A 10 7.08 -9.59 9.78
C ASP A 10 7.76 -9.37 8.43
N CYS A 11 8.21 -10.45 7.78
CA CYS A 11 8.84 -10.39 6.46
C CYS A 11 7.96 -9.68 5.41
N ALA A 12 6.66 -10.02 5.36
CA ALA A 12 5.73 -9.41 4.41
C ALA A 12 5.54 -7.92 4.70
N SER A 13 5.31 -7.54 5.96
CA SER A 13 5.11 -6.13 6.33
C SER A 13 6.35 -5.28 6.04
N THR A 14 7.55 -5.77 6.37
CA THR A 14 8.82 -5.10 6.02
C THR A 14 8.96 -4.95 4.51
N TRP A 15 8.62 -5.98 3.74
CA TRP A 15 8.71 -5.93 2.28
C TRP A 15 7.77 -4.86 1.68
N PHE A 16 6.53 -4.73 2.17
CA PHE A 16 5.62 -3.68 1.70
C PHE A 16 6.13 -2.27 2.00
N PHE A 17 6.73 -2.05 3.19
CA PHE A 17 7.38 -0.78 3.53
C PHE A 17 8.51 -0.43 2.55
N GLN A 18 9.39 -1.39 2.26
CA GLN A 18 10.50 -1.19 1.32
C GLN A 18 10.01 -0.95 -0.11
N LEU A 19 8.97 -1.68 -0.53
CA LEU A 19 8.38 -1.52 -1.85
C LEU A 19 7.74 -0.13 -2.02
N ARG A 20 7.03 0.38 -1.00
CA ARG A 20 6.51 1.75 -1.00
C ARG A 20 7.63 2.76 -1.17
N ASP A 21 8.73 2.66 -0.41
CA ASP A 21 9.84 3.61 -0.52
C ASP A 21 10.47 3.59 -1.90
N ARG A 22 10.69 2.40 -2.48
CA ARG A 22 11.22 2.27 -3.82
C ARG A 22 10.29 2.89 -4.87
N LEU A 23 8.98 2.64 -4.77
CA LEU A 23 8.01 3.22 -5.70
C LEU A 23 7.94 4.74 -5.58
N CYS A 24 7.90 5.27 -4.35
CA CYS A 24 7.93 6.71 -4.12
C CYS A 24 9.18 7.36 -4.73
N ALA A 25 10.36 6.76 -4.52
CA ALA A 25 11.61 7.26 -5.12
C ALA A 25 11.53 7.29 -6.65
N VAL A 26 11.07 6.20 -7.29
CA VAL A 26 10.92 6.14 -8.75
C VAL A 26 9.95 7.21 -9.27
N PHE A 27 8.82 7.43 -8.59
CA PHE A 27 7.88 8.47 -8.99
C PHE A 27 8.47 9.89 -8.84
N GLU A 28 9.25 10.15 -7.79
CA GLU A 28 9.95 11.44 -7.62
C GLU A 28 11.09 11.64 -8.62
N ASP A 29 11.76 10.56 -9.03
CA ASP A 29 12.78 10.60 -10.08
C ASP A 29 12.14 10.96 -11.42
N ILE A 30 11.02 10.32 -11.78
CA ILE A 30 10.24 10.66 -13.00
C ILE A 30 9.79 12.13 -12.97
N GLU A 31 9.34 12.63 -11.82
CA GLU A 31 9.02 14.04 -11.64
C GLU A 31 10.25 14.91 -11.92
N SER A 32 11.42 14.54 -11.41
CA SER A 32 12.67 15.31 -11.55
C SER A 32 13.23 15.29 -12.98
N GLU A 33 13.01 14.21 -13.73
CA GLU A 33 13.50 14.02 -15.10
C GLU A 33 12.68 14.74 -16.19
N LEU A 34 11.49 15.27 -15.88
CA LEU A 34 10.68 15.99 -16.86
C LEU A 34 11.43 17.21 -17.41
N ALA A 35 11.88 17.11 -18.66
CA ALA A 35 12.68 18.13 -19.34
C ALA A 35 11.88 19.02 -20.32
N ALA A 36 10.67 18.60 -20.69
CA ALA A 36 9.81 19.34 -21.62
C ALA A 36 8.33 18.97 -21.42
N GLY A 37 7.42 19.85 -21.82
CA GLY A 37 5.98 19.63 -21.76
C GLY A 37 5.23 20.74 -21.02
N PRO A 38 3.89 20.63 -20.93
CA PRO A 38 3.03 21.72 -20.46
C PRO A 38 3.28 22.15 -19.00
N ASN A 39 3.79 21.24 -18.18
CA ASN A 39 3.96 21.45 -16.74
C ASN A 39 5.44 21.58 -16.32
N VAL A 40 6.37 21.71 -17.26
CA VAL A 40 7.82 21.68 -16.97
C VAL A 40 8.27 22.78 -15.99
N GLU A 41 7.60 23.94 -16.03
CA GLU A 41 7.87 25.10 -15.17
C GLU A 41 7.36 24.92 -13.73
N LEU A 42 6.50 23.93 -13.47
CA LEU A 42 6.09 23.59 -12.11
C LEU A 42 7.25 22.91 -11.37
N PRO A 43 7.37 23.07 -10.04
CA PRO A 43 8.35 22.31 -9.27
C PRO A 43 8.05 20.80 -9.36
N PRO A 44 9.08 19.93 -9.34
CA PRO A 44 8.89 18.49 -9.21
C PRO A 44 8.10 18.14 -7.96
N GLY A 45 7.12 17.24 -8.09
CA GLY A 45 6.36 16.73 -6.96
C GLY A 45 7.23 15.97 -5.96
N LYS A 46 6.81 15.98 -4.69
CA LYS A 46 7.36 15.16 -3.60
C LYS A 46 6.24 14.51 -2.81
N PHE A 47 6.48 13.32 -2.26
CA PHE A 47 5.46 12.64 -1.45
C PHE A 47 5.29 13.32 -0.08
N ASP A 48 4.05 13.65 0.24
CA ASP A 48 3.61 13.91 1.61
C ASP A 48 3.16 12.60 2.25
N ARG A 49 3.62 12.35 3.48
CA ARG A 49 3.44 11.07 4.18
C ARG A 49 2.73 11.28 5.50
N THR A 50 1.64 10.56 5.68
CA THR A 50 0.86 10.60 6.92
C THR A 50 0.71 9.19 7.48
N SER A 51 1.36 8.96 8.61
CA SER A 51 1.14 7.76 9.43
C SER A 51 -0.20 7.84 10.14
N TRP A 52 -0.86 6.70 10.32
CA TRP A 52 -2.12 6.60 11.02
C TRP A 52 -2.24 5.25 11.74
N ASP A 53 -2.99 5.25 12.83
CA ASP A 53 -3.29 4.06 13.63
C ASP A 53 -4.76 3.68 13.50
N ARG A 54 -5.04 2.38 13.59
CA ARG A 54 -6.39 1.84 13.53
C ARG A 54 -6.91 1.49 14.91
N GLU A 55 -8.10 2.00 15.25
CA GLU A 55 -8.85 1.47 16.39
C GLU A 55 -9.19 -0.02 16.15
N GLY A 56 -8.66 -0.89 17.00
CA GLY A 56 -8.72 -2.35 16.83
C GLY A 56 -7.40 -3.00 16.38
N GLY A 57 -6.34 -2.22 16.13
CA GLY A 57 -4.96 -2.70 16.05
C GLY A 57 -4.31 -2.57 14.68
N GLY A 58 -3.03 -2.18 14.71
CA GLY A 58 -2.23 -1.88 13.52
C GLY A 58 -2.48 -0.46 13.02
N GLY A 59 -2.20 -0.22 11.74
CA GLY A 59 -2.25 1.10 11.13
C GLY A 59 -1.69 1.08 9.71
N GLY A 60 -1.17 2.21 9.27
CA GLY A 60 -0.54 2.32 7.96
C GLY A 60 0.09 3.67 7.73
N GLU A 61 0.55 3.87 6.49
CA GLU A 61 1.07 5.14 6.03
C GLU A 61 0.47 5.45 4.67
N ILE A 62 -0.10 6.65 4.58
CA ILE A 62 -0.58 7.24 3.33
C ILE A 62 0.58 8.02 2.73
N SER A 63 0.92 7.77 1.46
CA SER A 63 1.88 8.59 0.72
C SER A 63 1.19 9.16 -0.51
N VAL A 64 1.05 10.47 -0.58
CA VAL A 64 0.40 11.15 -1.71
C VAL A 64 1.35 12.18 -2.30
N MET A 65 1.43 12.21 -3.62
CA MET A 65 2.16 13.23 -4.36
C MET A 65 1.28 13.81 -5.45
N ARG A 66 1.42 15.12 -5.67
CA ARG A 66 1.00 15.81 -6.89
C ARG A 66 2.22 16.49 -7.47
N GLY A 67 2.29 16.58 -8.79
CA GLY A 67 3.47 17.12 -9.46
C GLY A 67 3.20 17.51 -10.90
N ARG A 68 4.27 17.58 -11.67
CA ARG A 68 4.28 18.03 -13.06
C ARG A 68 4.07 16.91 -14.07
N VAL A 69 4.41 15.66 -13.73
CA VAL A 69 4.09 14.46 -14.51
C VAL A 69 2.80 13.84 -14.01
N PHE A 70 2.69 13.67 -12.69
CA PHE A 70 1.54 13.06 -12.03
C PHE A 70 0.55 14.13 -11.58
N GLU A 71 -0.67 14.09 -12.12
CA GLU A 71 -1.78 14.87 -11.58
C GLU A 71 -1.99 14.50 -10.10
N LYS A 72 -1.95 13.19 -9.81
CA LYS A 72 -1.94 12.65 -8.45
C LYS A 72 -1.44 11.21 -8.46
N VAL A 73 -0.58 10.86 -7.51
CA VAL A 73 -0.21 9.48 -7.22
C VAL A 73 -0.33 9.19 -5.73
N GLY A 74 -0.84 8.00 -5.40
CA GLY A 74 -0.92 7.47 -4.05
C GLY A 74 -0.21 6.13 -3.95
N VAL A 75 0.64 5.95 -2.93
CA VAL A 75 1.35 4.70 -2.63
C VAL A 75 1.13 4.40 -1.14
N ASN A 76 0.06 3.67 -0.85
CA ASN A 76 -0.39 3.47 0.52
C ASN A 76 -0.04 2.08 1.00
N ILE A 77 0.41 1.98 2.25
CA ILE A 77 0.63 0.70 2.93
C ILE A 77 -0.20 0.62 4.19
N SER A 78 -0.57 -0.60 4.57
CA SER A 78 -1.21 -0.85 5.85
C SER A 78 -0.77 -2.20 6.40
N THR A 79 -0.72 -2.29 7.73
CA THR A 79 -0.61 -3.55 8.47
C THR A 79 -1.59 -3.50 9.61
N VAL A 80 -2.66 -4.28 9.51
CA VAL A 80 -3.79 -4.27 10.44
C VAL A 80 -4.03 -5.65 11.03
N LYS A 81 -4.60 -5.68 12.22
CA LYS A 81 -5.04 -6.90 12.88
C LYS A 81 -6.36 -6.66 13.58
N GLY A 82 -7.04 -7.75 13.95
CA GLY A 82 -8.28 -7.65 14.71
C GLY A 82 -9.08 -8.93 14.66
N LYS A 83 -10.38 -8.79 14.89
CA LYS A 83 -11.36 -9.87 14.75
C LYS A 83 -12.46 -9.43 13.79
N PHE A 84 -12.86 -10.32 12.90
CA PHE A 84 -14.07 -10.16 12.12
C PHE A 84 -15.30 -10.29 13.03
N SER A 85 -16.42 -9.67 12.62
CA SER A 85 -17.70 -9.93 13.27
C SER A 85 -18.15 -11.36 12.99
N ASP A 86 -18.99 -11.91 13.85
CA ASP A 86 -19.47 -13.29 13.71
C ASP A 86 -20.23 -13.53 12.40
N GLN A 87 -20.81 -12.47 11.81
CA GLN A 87 -21.47 -12.52 10.51
C GLN A 87 -20.52 -12.87 9.35
N PHE A 88 -19.24 -12.51 9.45
CA PHE A 88 -18.23 -12.80 8.43
C PHE A 88 -17.55 -14.16 8.62
N ARG A 89 -17.87 -14.88 9.71
CA ARG A 89 -17.31 -16.20 9.99
C ARG A 89 -17.71 -17.18 8.87
N GLY A 90 -16.73 -17.87 8.29
CA GLY A 90 -16.95 -18.81 7.19
C GLY A 90 -17.15 -18.17 5.81
N GLN A 91 -17.22 -16.84 5.71
CA GLN A 91 -17.21 -16.14 4.42
C GLN A 91 -15.78 -15.87 3.92
N ILE A 92 -14.82 -15.81 4.84
CA ILE A 92 -13.40 -15.58 4.56
C ILE A 92 -12.63 -16.88 4.81
N PRO A 93 -11.73 -17.30 3.89
CA PRO A 93 -10.95 -18.52 4.06
C PRO A 93 -10.23 -18.55 5.42
N GLY A 94 -10.39 -19.64 6.18
CA GLY A 94 -9.70 -19.85 7.45
C GLY A 94 -10.32 -19.12 8.65
N THR A 95 -11.56 -18.66 8.55
CA THR A 95 -12.28 -18.03 9.68
C THR A 95 -13.29 -18.95 10.36
N GLU A 96 -13.38 -20.22 9.96
CA GLU A 96 -14.35 -21.19 10.48
C GLU A 96 -14.16 -21.46 11.98
N GLU A 97 -12.91 -21.50 12.43
CA GLU A 97 -12.53 -21.82 13.81
C GLU A 97 -12.10 -20.59 14.63
N SER A 98 -11.71 -19.49 13.98
CA SER A 98 -11.27 -18.26 14.63
C SER A 98 -11.63 -17.04 13.79
N SER A 99 -12.22 -16.02 14.42
CA SER A 99 -12.51 -14.74 13.76
C SER A 99 -11.29 -13.81 13.69
N SER A 100 -10.13 -14.21 14.22
CA SER A 100 -8.95 -13.35 14.25
C SER A 100 -8.28 -13.24 12.88
N PHE A 101 -7.76 -12.06 12.56
CA PHE A 101 -7.02 -11.83 11.33
C PHE A 101 -5.83 -10.89 11.53
N TRP A 102 -4.90 -11.00 10.60
CA TRP A 102 -3.83 -10.06 10.34
C TRP A 102 -3.76 -9.88 8.82
N ALA A 103 -3.52 -8.65 8.36
CA ALA A 103 -3.31 -8.37 6.95
C ALA A 103 -2.31 -7.24 6.78
N SER A 104 -1.44 -7.36 5.79
CA SER A 104 -0.54 -6.29 5.36
C SER A 104 -0.57 -6.17 3.85
N GLY A 105 -0.37 -4.98 3.32
CA GLY A 105 -0.40 -4.79 1.87
C GLY A 105 0.00 -3.39 1.43
N ILE A 106 0.09 -3.25 0.12
CA ILE A 106 0.33 -2.00 -0.59
C ILE A 106 -0.76 -1.78 -1.64
N SER A 107 -1.15 -0.53 -1.83
CA SER A 107 -2.06 -0.09 -2.88
C SER A 107 -1.52 1.14 -3.57
N VAL A 108 -1.50 1.13 -4.90
CA VAL A 108 -0.92 2.18 -5.74
C VAL A 108 -1.93 2.62 -6.77
N VAL A 109 -2.11 3.93 -6.90
CA VAL A 109 -2.89 4.55 -7.97
C VAL A 109 -2.11 5.74 -8.49
N ALA A 110 -1.84 5.79 -9.79
CA ALA A 110 -1.15 6.90 -10.43
C ALA A 110 -1.98 7.46 -11.59
N HIS A 111 -2.31 8.75 -11.49
CA HIS A 111 -2.94 9.54 -12.55
C HIS A 111 -1.91 10.52 -13.10
N MET A 112 -1.65 10.42 -14.40
CA MET A 112 -0.75 11.31 -15.12
C MET A 112 -1.55 12.46 -15.74
N TRP A 113 -0.91 13.62 -15.89
CA TRP A 113 -1.54 14.75 -16.59
C TRP A 113 -1.81 14.47 -18.07
N SER A 114 -0.92 13.71 -18.71
CA SER A 114 -1.05 13.41 -20.13
C SER A 114 -2.17 12.39 -20.37
N PRO A 115 -3.19 12.71 -21.19
CA PRO A 115 -4.26 11.76 -21.52
C PRO A 115 -3.77 10.59 -22.37
N LEU A 116 -2.54 10.66 -22.89
CA LEU A 116 -1.90 9.59 -23.66
C LEU A 116 -1.22 8.55 -22.77
N VAL A 117 -1.11 8.80 -21.47
CA VAL A 117 -0.51 7.86 -20.51
C VAL A 117 -1.62 7.30 -19.63
N PRO A 118 -1.88 5.98 -19.65
CA PRO A 118 -2.99 5.39 -18.93
C PRO A 118 -2.78 5.42 -17.42
N VAL A 119 -3.87 5.51 -16.66
CA VAL A 119 -3.86 5.36 -15.21
C VAL A 119 -3.27 4.00 -14.84
N ALA A 120 -2.36 3.97 -13.86
CA ALA A 120 -1.80 2.74 -13.33
C ALA A 120 -2.41 2.41 -11.96
N HIS A 121 -2.78 1.14 -11.77
CA HIS A 121 -3.26 0.62 -10.49
C HIS A 121 -2.52 -0.68 -10.14
N MET A 122 -2.07 -0.80 -8.90
CA MET A 122 -1.46 -2.01 -8.36
C MET A 122 -1.94 -2.25 -6.93
N ASN A 123 -2.28 -3.48 -6.61
CA ASN A 123 -2.51 -3.91 -5.23
C ASN A 123 -1.82 -5.26 -5.03
N THR A 124 -1.14 -5.41 -3.90
CA THR A 124 -0.80 -6.75 -3.42
C THR A 124 -0.85 -6.77 -1.90
N ARG A 125 -1.32 -7.89 -1.36
CA ARG A 125 -1.60 -8.05 0.07
C ARG A 125 -1.32 -9.47 0.53
N TYR A 126 -0.87 -9.59 1.77
CA TYR A 126 -0.70 -10.84 2.50
C TYR A 126 -1.70 -10.88 3.64
N ILE A 127 -2.50 -11.94 3.70
CA ILE A 127 -3.58 -12.12 4.68
C ILE A 127 -3.32 -13.38 5.49
N VAL A 128 -3.54 -13.29 6.80
CA VAL A 128 -3.42 -14.40 7.75
C VAL A 128 -4.68 -14.46 8.62
N THR A 129 -5.39 -15.58 8.54
CA THR A 129 -6.47 -16.03 9.42
C THR A 129 -6.05 -17.38 10.02
N GLY A 130 -6.92 -18.39 10.08
CA GLY A 130 -6.52 -19.80 10.19
C GLY A 130 -5.81 -20.34 8.92
N ARG A 131 -5.82 -19.58 7.81
CA ARG A 131 -5.03 -19.85 6.59
C ARG A 131 -4.23 -18.60 6.20
N SER A 132 -3.25 -18.73 5.32
CA SER A 132 -2.49 -17.58 4.80
C SER A 132 -2.34 -17.62 3.29
N TRP A 133 -2.44 -16.45 2.65
CA TRP A 133 -2.32 -16.32 1.19
C TRP A 133 -1.93 -14.90 0.77
N PHE A 134 -1.38 -14.78 -0.44
CA PHE A 134 -1.21 -13.51 -1.15
C PHE A 134 -2.37 -13.30 -2.13
N GLY A 135 -2.63 -12.04 -2.46
CA GLY A 135 -3.51 -11.66 -3.56
C GLY A 135 -3.28 -10.23 -4.03
#